data_AF-T2PMK2-F1
#
_entry.id   AF-T2PMK2-F1
#
_cell.length_a   1.000
_cell.length_b   1.000
_cell.length_c   1.000
_cell.angle_alpha   90.00
_cell.angle_beta   90.00
_cell.angle_gamma   90.00
#
_symmetry.space_group_name_H-M   'P 1'
#
loop_
_entity.id
_entity.type
_entity.pdbx_description
1 polymer ?
#
loop_
_entity_poly.entity_id
_entity_poly.type
_entity_poly.pdbx_seq_one_letter_code
_entity_poly.pdbx_strand_id
1 'polypeptide(L)' 'MYCSNQQEIKEGIGNIEFGTSIAADLQDSASSREIRELAKAVHFIGFGAQQVAKHLQN' A
#
# COMPACT_ATOMS: atom_id res chain seq x y z
N MET A 1 -26.05 10.53 9.01
CA MET A 1 -24.95 9.64 9.40
C MET A 1 -24.18 9.28 8.13
N TYR A 2 -23.28 10.16 7.67
CA TYR A 2 -22.50 10.01 6.41
C TYR A 2 -20.99 9.87 6.66
N CYS A 3 -20.55 9.79 7.93
CA CYS A 3 -19.13 9.79 8.29
C CYS A 3 -18.41 8.43 8.15
N SER A 4 -19.11 7.29 8.04
CA SER A 4 -18.43 5.98 8.05
C SER A 4 -17.62 5.73 6.78
N ASN A 5 -18.17 6.03 5.60
CA ASN A 5 -17.46 5.82 4.33
C ASN A 5 -16.18 6.64 4.21
N GLN A 6 -16.16 7.92 4.65
CA GLN A 6 -14.95 8.74 4.54
C GLN A 6 -13.83 8.29 5.49
N GLN A 7 -14.20 7.86 6.71
CA GLN A 7 -13.24 7.36 7.68
C GLN A 7 -12.67 6.00 7.24
N GLU A 8 -13.51 5.09 6.76
CA GLU A 8 -13.10 3.80 6.22
C GLU A 8 -12.19 3.95 4.99
N ILE A 9 -12.48 4.93 4.12
CA ILE A 9 -11.60 5.25 2.98
C ILE A 9 -10.24 5.76 3.46
N LYS A 10 -10.20 6.66 4.44
CA LYS A 10 -8.93 7.16 5.00
C LYS A 10 -8.12 6.04 5.65
N GLU A 11 -8.77 5.17 6.40
CA GLU A 11 -8.12 4.00 7.01
C GLU A 11 -7.60 3.03 5.95
N GLY A 12 -8.39 2.77 4.90
CA GLY A 12 -7.96 1.95 3.76
C GLY A 12 -6.72 2.51 3.07
N ILE A 13 -6.65 3.83 2.87
CA ILE A 13 -5.49 4.50 2.28
C ILE A 13 -4.27 4.34 3.20
N GLY A 14 -4.43 4.57 4.51
CA GLY A 14 -3.34 4.38 5.48
C GLY A 14 -2.82 2.94 5.52
N ASN A 15 -3.71 1.95 5.42
CA ASN A 15 -3.32 0.53 5.35
C ASN A 15 -2.52 0.21 4.08
N ILE A 16 -2.92 0.78 2.94
CA ILE A 16 -2.18 0.64 1.67
C ILE A 16 -0.80 1.26 1.81
N GLU A 17 -0.69 2.48 2.34
CA GLU A 17 0.59 3.17 2.54
C GLU A 17 1.54 2.36 3.43
N PHE A 18 1.03 1.90 4.57
CA PHE A 18 1.81 1.11 5.52
C PHE A 18 2.28 -0.23 4.92
N GLY A 19 1.38 -1.00 4.31
CA GLY A 19 1.73 -2.28 3.68
C GLY A 19 2.73 -2.11 2.53
N THR A 20 2.58 -1.04 1.75
CA THR A 20 3.51 -0.69 0.66
C THR A 20 4.90 -0.38 1.21
N SER A 21 5.00 0.32 2.35
CA SER A 21 6.29 0.64 2.98
C SER A 21 7.03 -0.61 3.47
N ILE A 22 6.31 -1.56 4.11
CA ILE A 22 6.89 -2.85 4.51
C ILE A 22 7.41 -3.61 3.29
N ALA A 23 6.63 -3.62 2.21
CA ALA A 23 7.03 -4.26 0.96
C ALA A 23 8.27 -3.62 0.35
N ALA A 24 8.41 -2.29 0.43
CA ALA A 24 9.59 -1.55 -0.01
C ALA A 24 10.85 -1.92 0.79
N ASP A 25 10.73 -2.17 2.09
CA ASP A 25 11.87 -2.61 2.92
C ASP A 25 12.24 -4.08 2.65
N LEU A 26 11.23 -4.94 2.50
CA LEU A 26 11.43 -6.38 2.32
C LEU A 26 11.96 -6.76 0.93
N GLN A 27 11.63 -5.98 -0.11
CA GLN A 27 12.10 -6.28 -1.47
C GLN A 27 13.63 -6.30 -1.60
N ASP A 28 14.34 -5.62 -0.70
CA ASP A 28 15.80 -5.51 -0.72
C ASP A 28 16.47 -6.27 0.44
N SER A 29 15.79 -6.44 1.58
CA SER A 29 16.37 -7.03 2.80
C SER A 29 16.03 -8.50 3.05
N ALA A 30 14.98 -9.05 2.43
CA ALA A 30 14.55 -10.42 2.70
C ALA A 30 15.55 -11.47 2.19
N SER A 31 15.82 -12.50 2.97
CA SER A 31 16.80 -13.55 2.64
C SER A 31 16.37 -14.42 1.45
N SER A 32 15.08 -14.77 1.38
CA SER A 32 14.51 -15.57 0.28
C SER A 32 14.28 -14.70 -0.96
N ARG A 33 14.67 -15.24 -2.13
CA ARG A 33 14.40 -14.59 -3.41
C ARG A 33 12.90 -14.48 -3.67
N GLU A 34 12.14 -15.54 -3.38
CA GLU A 34 10.69 -15.58 -3.55
C GLU A 34 10.00 -14.47 -2.74
N ILE A 35 10.44 -14.24 -1.50
CA ILE A 35 9.92 -13.17 -0.66
C ILE A 35 10.28 -11.79 -1.23
N ARG A 36 11.51 -11.59 -1.72
CA ARG A 36 11.89 -10.33 -2.37
C ARG A 36 11.04 -10.04 -3.61
N GLU A 37 10.82 -11.02 -4.47
CA GLU A 37 10.00 -10.86 -5.68
C GLU A 37 8.52 -10.60 -5.33
N LEU A 38 7.98 -11.29 -4.32
CA LEU A 38 6.64 -11.01 -3.81
C LEU A 38 6.54 -9.58 -3.25
N ALA A 39 7.53 -9.16 -2.47
CA ALA A 39 7.58 -7.81 -1.90
C ALA A 39 7.66 -6.74 -3.00
N LYS A 40 8.44 -6.94 -4.07
CA LYS A 40 8.44 -6.04 -5.24
C LYS A 40 7.05 -5.92 -5.88
N ALA A 41 6.35 -7.05 -6.06
CA ALA A 41 5.02 -7.05 -6.64
C ALA A 41 4.01 -6.28 -5.76
N VAL A 42 4.04 -6.53 -4.45
CA VAL A 42 3.18 -5.82 -3.48
C VAL A 42 3.51 -4.33 -3.45
N HIS A 43 4.79 -3.96 -3.43
CA HIS A 43 5.24 -2.56 -3.46
C HIS A 43 4.74 -1.85 -4.73
N PHE A 44 4.88 -2.48 -5.90
CA PHE A 44 4.42 -1.92 -7.17
C PHE A 44 2.89 -1.71 -7.20
N ILE A 45 2.12 -2.71 -6.79
CA ILE A 45 0.65 -2.63 -6.72
C ILE A 45 0.21 -1.55 -5.71
N GLY A 46 0.83 -1.57 -4.52
CA GLY A 46 0.55 -0.62 -3.45
C GLY A 46 0.85 0.83 -3.84
N PHE A 47 1.98 1.08 -4.51
CA PHE A 47 2.32 2.41 -5.02
C PHE A 47 1.32 2.89 -6.09
N GLY A 48 0.85 1.99 -6.98
CA GLY A 48 -0.22 2.29 -7.92
C GLY A 48 -1.54 2.67 -7.22
N ALA A 49 -1.93 1.90 -6.20
CA ALA A 49 -3.13 2.16 -5.41
C ALA A 49 -3.08 3.52 -4.67
N GLN A 50 -1.91 3.91 -4.14
CA GLN A 50 -1.73 5.22 -3.51
C GLN A 50 -1.89 6.39 -4.51
N GLN A 51 -1.39 6.23 -5.74
CA GLN A 51 -1.57 7.27 -6.77
C GLN A 51 -3.05 7.47 -7.11
N VAL A 52 -3.81 6.38 -7.23
CA VAL A 52 -5.26 6.44 -7.45
C VAL A 52 -5.96 7.07 -6.24
N ALA A 53 -5.62 6.64 -5.03
CA ALA A 53 -6.19 7.19 -3.80
C ALA A 53 -6.00 8.71 -3.68
N LYS A 54 -4.80 9.22 -3.99
CA LYS A 54 -4.51 10.67 -4.00
C LYS A 54 -5.37 11.44 -5.00
N HIS A 55 -5.71 10.84 -6.15
CA HIS A 55 -6.61 11.47 -7.12
C HIS A 55 -8.08 11.49 -6.66
N LEU A 56 -8.49 10.55 -5.81
CA LEU A 56 -9.85 10.48 -5.26
C LEU A 56 -10.07 11.40 -4.04
N GLN A 57 -9.00 11.95 -3.47
CA GLN A 57 -9.05 12.88 -2.33
C GLN A 57 -9.10 14.36 -2.75
N ASN A 58 -8.89 14.67 -4.03
CA ASN A 58 -8.98 16.02 -4.62
C ASN A 58 -10.36 16.25 -5.24
#